data_AF-A0A1Z4QLN6-F1
#
_entry.id   AF-A0A1Z4QLN6-F1
#
_cell.length_a   1.000
_cell.length_b   1.000
_cell.length_c   1.000
_cell.angle_alpha   90.00
_cell.angle_beta   90.00
_cell.angle_gamma   90.00
#
_symmetry.space_group_name_H-M   'P 1'
#
loop_
_entity.id
_entity.type
_entity.pdbx_description
1 polymer ?
#
loop_
_entity_poly.entity_id
_entity_poly.type
_entity_poly.pdbx_seq_one_letter_code
_entity_poly.pdbx_strand_id
1 'polypeptide(L)'
;MKIIYDSLGNPAQIFISVAEINYQLPFNPLTKEIEWQLIENEITRDLLENTWQNLNVDSKVFKNIPPSPEIELIADWEGWNIFMSNDVPYNRLIDKATNQRAVTRLEMLFVRRFFQSEMIVYWEQVINSAPLSDRPTLEEVEVWRNAVNSYNMPFNFTDTGLMEVV
;
A
#
# COMPACT_ATOMS: atom_id res chain seq x y z
N MET A 1 -7.82 -12.00 9.59
CA MET A 1 -7.68 -10.58 9.98
C MET A 1 -6.40 -10.44 10.77
N LYS A 2 -5.60 -9.42 10.45
CA LYS A 2 -4.38 -9.05 11.16
C LYS A 2 -4.50 -7.58 11.57
N ILE A 3 -4.06 -7.24 12.78
CA ILE A 3 -4.04 -5.87 13.28
C ILE A 3 -2.61 -5.56 13.70
N ILE A 4 -2.05 -4.48 13.17
CA ILE A 4 -0.73 -3.96 13.55
C ILE A 4 -0.96 -2.86 14.59
N TYR A 5 -0.21 -2.90 15.68
CA TYR A 5 -0.28 -1.94 16.77
C TYR A 5 0.89 -0.95 16.71
N ASP A 6 0.66 0.28 17.14
CA ASP A 6 1.73 1.25 17.34
C ASP A 6 2.57 0.93 18.58
N SER A 7 3.67 1.69 18.77
CA SER A 7 4.54 1.58 19.95
C SER A 7 3.85 1.83 21.30
N LEU A 8 2.64 2.40 21.28
CA LEU A 8 1.82 2.67 22.46
C LEU A 8 0.72 1.61 22.67
N GLY A 9 0.65 0.59 21.79
CA GLY A 9 -0.34 -0.48 21.85
C GLY A 9 -1.71 -0.10 21.28
N ASN A 10 -1.83 0.98 20.50
CA ASN A 10 -3.07 1.30 19.79
C ASN A 10 -3.09 0.61 18.43
N PRO A 11 -4.26 0.16 17.94
CA PRO A 11 -4.38 -0.29 16.55
C PRO A 11 -3.93 0.83 15.61
N ALA A 12 -3.03 0.50 14.69
CA ALA A 12 -2.47 1.43 13.71
C ALA A 12 -2.87 1.04 12.28
N GLN A 13 -2.90 -0.26 11.97
CA GLN A 13 -3.30 -0.77 10.67
C GLN A 13 -4.14 -2.03 10.84
N ILE A 14 -5.08 -2.24 9.92
CA ILE A 14 -5.95 -3.41 9.89
C ILE A 14 -5.84 -4.05 8.51
N PHE A 15 -5.63 -5.36 8.48
CA PHE A 15 -5.60 -6.17 7.28
C PHE A 15 -6.67 -7.25 7.33
N ILE A 16 -7.37 -7.43 6.22
CA ILE A 16 -8.29 -8.55 6.02
C ILE A 16 -7.86 -9.39 4.84
N SER A 17 -7.97 -10.71 4.99
CA SER A 17 -7.57 -11.67 3.97
C SER A 17 -8.82 -12.14 3.24
N VAL A 18 -8.88 -11.92 1.93
CA VAL A 18 -9.97 -12.39 1.06
C VAL A 18 -9.35 -13.20 -0.08
N ALA A 19 -9.73 -14.47 -0.18
CA ALA A 19 -9.18 -15.40 -1.19
C ALA A 19 -7.64 -15.37 -1.26
N GLU A 20 -6.99 -15.48 -0.09
CA GLU A 20 -5.52 -15.47 0.07
C GLU A 20 -4.83 -14.13 -0.25
N ILE A 21 -5.59 -13.08 -0.60
CA ILE A 21 -5.07 -11.72 -0.79
C ILE A 21 -5.29 -10.91 0.49
N ASN A 22 -4.23 -10.27 1.00
CA ASN A 22 -4.31 -9.39 2.16
C ASN A 22 -4.60 -7.95 1.72
N TYR A 23 -5.75 -7.42 2.14
CA TYR A 23 -6.16 -6.04 1.92
C TYR A 23 -5.94 -5.23 3.18
N GLN A 24 -5.18 -4.14 3.08
CA GLN A 24 -5.13 -3.12 4.13
C GLN A 24 -6.40 -2.27 4.07
N LEU A 25 -7.13 -2.21 5.18
CA LEU A 25 -8.31 -1.38 5.30
C LEU A 25 -7.92 0.09 5.58
N PRO A 26 -8.69 1.07 5.07
CA PRO A 26 -8.49 2.49 5.37
C PRO A 26 -8.89 2.79 6.82
N PHE A 27 -8.07 2.38 7.76
CA PHE A 27 -8.34 2.53 9.20
C PHE A 27 -7.78 3.86 9.71
N ASN A 28 -8.64 4.64 10.36
CA ASN A 28 -8.25 5.88 11.02
C ASN A 28 -7.89 5.59 12.49
N PRO A 29 -6.61 5.69 12.88
CA PRO A 29 -6.18 5.33 14.24
C PRO A 29 -6.69 6.29 15.32
N LEU A 30 -7.07 7.52 14.95
CA LEU A 30 -7.59 8.51 15.88
C LEU A 30 -9.06 8.23 16.23
N THR A 31 -9.89 7.95 15.22
CA THR A 31 -11.32 7.66 15.41
C THR A 31 -11.59 6.19 15.71
N LYS A 32 -10.65 5.31 15.37
CA LYS A 32 -10.75 3.85 15.44
C LYS A 32 -11.84 3.29 14.52
N GLU A 33 -12.05 3.93 13.38
CA GLU A 33 -13.05 3.55 12.39
C GLU A 33 -12.40 3.22 11.04
N ILE A 34 -13.07 2.37 10.26
CA ILE A 34 -12.69 2.12 8.86
C ILE A 34 -13.43 3.13 8.00
N GLU A 35 -12.68 3.92 7.25
CA GLU A 35 -13.16 4.96 6.34
C GLU A 35 -13.51 4.33 4.97
N TRP A 36 -14.57 3.53 4.94
CA TRP A 36 -15.02 2.78 3.76
C TRP A 36 -15.19 3.64 2.49
N GLN A 37 -15.55 4.90 2.66
CA GLN A 37 -15.67 5.88 1.57
C GLN A 37 -14.38 6.12 0.81
N LEU A 38 -13.20 5.77 1.37
CA LEU A 38 -11.91 5.89 0.70
C LEU A 38 -11.65 4.76 -0.31
N ILE A 39 -12.43 3.67 -0.26
CA ILE A 39 -12.38 2.58 -1.23
C ILE A 39 -13.25 2.97 -2.43
N GLU A 40 -12.62 3.42 -3.53
CA GLU A 40 -13.35 3.93 -4.69
C GLU A 40 -13.99 2.83 -5.55
N ASN A 41 -13.40 1.64 -5.58
CA ASN A 41 -13.97 0.52 -6.30
C ASN A 41 -15.12 -0.08 -5.48
N GLU A 42 -16.36 0.11 -5.95
CA GLU A 42 -17.57 -0.35 -5.28
C GLU A 42 -17.58 -1.88 -5.07
N ILE A 43 -17.13 -2.66 -6.05
CA ILE A 43 -17.06 -4.13 -5.92
C ILE A 43 -16.07 -4.53 -4.82
N THR A 44 -14.89 -3.92 -4.80
CA THR A 44 -13.88 -4.15 -3.76
C THR A 44 -14.41 -3.72 -2.40
N ARG A 45 -15.02 -2.54 -2.31
CA ARG A 45 -15.62 -2.02 -1.06
C ARG A 45 -16.65 -2.99 -0.51
N ASP A 46 -17.62 -3.39 -1.33
CA ASP A 46 -18.69 -4.30 -0.94
C ASP A 46 -18.14 -5.66 -0.49
N LEU A 47 -17.14 -6.19 -1.20
CA LEU A 47 -16.47 -7.43 -0.82
C LEU A 47 -15.80 -7.32 0.57
N LEU A 48 -15.07 -6.23 0.80
CA LEU A 48 -14.32 -6.00 2.04
C LEU A 48 -15.27 -5.68 3.21
N GLU A 49 -16.31 -4.89 3.00
CA GLU A 49 -17.36 -4.59 3.99
C GLU A 49 -18.10 -5.85 4.42
N ASN A 50 -18.55 -6.67 3.46
CA ASN A 50 -19.23 -7.93 3.75
C ASN A 50 -18.31 -8.88 4.51
N THR A 51 -17.04 -8.98 4.09
CA THR A 51 -16.04 -9.78 4.82
C THR A 51 -15.86 -9.28 6.25
N TRP A 52 -15.74 -7.96 6.44
CA TRP A 52 -15.60 -7.34 7.75
C TRP A 52 -16.79 -7.61 8.67
N GLN A 53 -18.02 -7.47 8.17
CA GLN A 53 -19.23 -7.78 8.93
C GLN A 53 -19.30 -9.26 9.32
N ASN A 54 -18.94 -10.16 8.41
CA ASN A 54 -18.92 -11.61 8.66
C ASN A 54 -17.87 -12.04 9.70
N LEU A 55 -16.81 -11.25 9.89
CA LEU A 55 -15.80 -11.51 10.92
C LEU A 55 -16.33 -11.24 12.35
N ASN A 56 -17.56 -10.77 12.53
CA ASN A 56 -18.20 -10.50 13.83
C ASN A 56 -17.28 -9.69 14.77
N VAL A 57 -16.53 -8.73 14.21
CA VAL A 57 -15.62 -7.89 14.97
C VAL A 57 -16.45 -6.87 15.75
N ASP A 58 -16.84 -7.23 16.96
CA ASP A 58 -17.50 -6.31 17.87
C ASP A 58 -16.54 -5.14 18.16
N SER A 59 -17.04 -3.91 18.24
CA SER A 59 -16.22 -2.70 18.48
C SER A 59 -15.34 -2.77 19.75
N LYS A 60 -15.62 -3.74 20.64
CA LYS A 60 -14.85 -4.07 21.85
C LYS A 60 -13.60 -4.91 21.61
N VAL A 61 -13.43 -5.52 20.44
CA VAL A 61 -12.29 -6.39 20.10
C VAL A 61 -10.96 -5.62 20.14
N PHE A 62 -10.97 -4.33 19.81
CA PHE A 62 -9.78 -3.47 19.85
C PHE A 62 -9.22 -3.21 21.26
N LYS A 63 -9.94 -3.57 22.33
CA LYS A 63 -9.48 -3.39 23.73
C LYS A 63 -8.82 -4.62 24.34
N ASN A 64 -9.02 -5.81 23.75
CA ASN A 64 -8.68 -7.09 24.41
C ASN A 64 -7.74 -7.99 23.62
N ILE A 65 -7.20 -7.53 22.49
CA ILE A 65 -6.14 -8.28 21.79
C ILE A 65 -4.82 -7.94 22.49
N PRO A 66 -4.13 -8.93 23.09
CA PRO A 66 -2.82 -8.67 23.68
C PRO A 66 -1.88 -8.13 22.61
N PRO A 67 -1.08 -7.09 22.91
CA PRO A 67 -0.09 -6.60 21.97
C PRO A 67 0.82 -7.76 21.56
N SER A 68 0.98 -7.96 20.26
CA SER A 68 1.97 -8.92 19.76
C SER A 68 3.34 -8.50 20.27
N PRO A 69 4.18 -9.41 20.81
CA PRO A 69 5.53 -9.10 21.26
C PRO A 69 6.49 -8.80 20.10
N GLU A 70 6.07 -9.01 18.85
CA GLU A 70 6.81 -8.54 17.68
C GLU A 70 6.54 -7.04 17.51
N ILE A 71 7.59 -6.23 17.67
CA ILE A 71 7.61 -4.85 17.19
C ILE A 71 7.48 -4.95 15.67
N GLU A 72 6.26 -4.99 15.16
CA GLU A 72 6.01 -4.89 13.74
C GLU A 72 6.43 -3.47 13.31
N LEU A 73 7.48 -3.41 12.49
CA LEU A 73 7.93 -2.16 11.92
C LEU A 73 6.79 -1.59 11.07
N ILE A 74 6.23 -0.47 11.53
CA ILE A 74 5.12 0.19 10.86
C ILE A 74 5.65 0.77 9.55
N ALA A 75 4.95 0.50 8.44
CA ALA A 75 5.27 1.08 7.14
C ALA A 75 5.28 2.61 7.20
N ASP A 76 6.41 3.21 6.83
CA ASP A 76 6.62 4.66 6.73
C ASP A 76 6.24 5.16 5.33
N TRP A 77 4.93 5.23 5.10
CA TRP A 77 4.37 5.73 3.84
C TRP A 77 4.79 7.16 3.54
N GLU A 78 5.03 7.99 4.56
CA GLU A 78 5.41 9.38 4.36
C GLU A 78 6.86 9.49 3.85
N GLY A 79 7.78 8.79 4.51
CA GLY A 79 9.17 8.68 4.07
C GLY A 79 9.27 8.07 2.66
N TRP A 80 8.52 7.00 2.40
CA TRP A 80 8.45 6.39 1.07
C TRP A 80 7.98 7.36 -0.02
N ASN A 81 6.89 8.09 0.23
CA ASN A 81 6.35 9.04 -0.74
C ASN A 81 7.34 10.17 -1.04
N ILE A 82 7.98 10.72 -0.01
CA ILE A 82 9.00 11.78 -0.18
C ILE A 82 10.19 11.24 -0.99
N PHE A 83 10.63 10.02 -0.73
CA PHE A 83 11.68 9.37 -1.50
C PHE A 83 11.28 9.27 -2.98
N MET A 84 10.11 8.69 -3.27
CA MET A 84 9.66 8.50 -4.65
C MET A 84 9.48 9.82 -5.40
N SER A 85 8.86 10.84 -4.79
CA SER A 85 8.67 12.15 -5.45
C SER A 85 9.99 12.86 -5.80
N ASN A 86 11.08 12.56 -5.08
CA ASN A 86 12.41 13.12 -5.36
C ASN A 86 13.27 12.19 -6.25
N ASP A 87 12.79 11.00 -6.60
CA ASP A 87 13.53 10.02 -7.36
C ASP A 87 13.52 10.36 -8.86
N VAL A 88 14.72 10.56 -9.44
CA VAL A 88 14.87 10.95 -10.85
C VAL A 88 14.36 9.86 -11.81
N PRO A 89 14.69 8.57 -11.62
CA PRO A 89 14.13 7.48 -12.42
C PRO A 89 12.61 7.42 -12.40
N TYR A 90 11.99 7.53 -11.22
CA TYR A 90 10.54 7.58 -11.08
C TYR A 90 9.93 8.77 -11.85
N ASN A 91 10.48 9.97 -11.67
CA ASN A 91 10.01 11.17 -12.35
C ASN A 91 10.12 11.05 -13.88
N ARG A 92 11.23 10.48 -14.38
CA ARG A 92 11.40 10.15 -15.81
C ARG A 92 10.31 9.18 -16.29
N LEU A 93 10.04 8.14 -15.51
CA LEU A 93 9.05 7.12 -15.86
C LEU A 93 7.64 7.72 -16.00
N ILE A 94 7.19 8.48 -15.00
CA ILE A 94 5.83 9.05 -15.01
C ILE A 94 5.65 10.11 -16.09
N ASP A 95 6.69 10.90 -16.38
CA ASP A 95 6.67 11.91 -17.45
C ASP A 95 6.55 11.28 -18.84
N LYS A 96 7.12 10.09 -19.03
CA LYS A 96 7.16 9.37 -20.32
C LYS A 96 6.06 8.34 -20.49
N ALA A 97 5.36 7.99 -19.41
CA ALA A 97 4.24 7.06 -19.44
C ALA A 97 3.13 7.58 -20.37
N THR A 98 2.69 6.76 -21.32
CA THR A 98 1.57 7.14 -22.21
C THR A 98 0.21 7.03 -21.51
N ASN A 99 0.09 6.21 -20.44
CA ASN A 99 -1.12 6.07 -19.65
C ASN A 99 -1.14 7.07 -18.47
N GLN A 100 -1.33 8.35 -18.78
CA GLN A 100 -1.37 9.42 -17.77
C GLN A 100 -2.49 9.24 -16.74
N ARG A 101 -3.58 8.53 -17.09
CA ARG A 101 -4.63 8.20 -16.11
C ARG A 101 -4.11 7.25 -15.03
N ALA A 102 -3.29 6.26 -15.38
CA ALA A 102 -2.67 5.37 -14.39
C ALA A 102 -1.67 6.12 -13.51
N VAL A 103 -0.89 7.05 -14.07
CA VAL A 103 0.02 7.93 -13.32
C VAL A 103 -0.76 8.71 -12.24
N THR A 104 -1.80 9.45 -12.63
CA THR A 104 -2.61 10.22 -11.66
C THR A 104 -3.22 9.31 -10.58
N ARG A 105 -3.67 8.11 -10.95
CA ARG A 105 -4.24 7.14 -9.99
C ARG A 105 -3.20 6.63 -9.01
N LEU A 106 -2.01 6.29 -9.50
CA LEU A 106 -0.87 5.87 -8.68
C LEU A 106 -0.47 6.97 -7.68
N GLU A 107 -0.30 8.21 -8.15
CA GLU A 107 0.10 9.34 -7.29
C GLU A 107 -0.95 9.66 -6.21
N MET A 108 -2.24 9.56 -6.55
CA MET A 108 -3.31 9.69 -5.53
C MET A 108 -3.22 8.60 -4.47
N LEU A 109 -2.85 7.37 -4.84
CA LEU A 109 -2.72 6.26 -3.89
C LEU A 109 -1.51 6.45 -2.96
N PHE A 110 -0.40 6.98 -3.47
CA PHE A 110 0.74 7.38 -2.63
C PHE A 110 0.28 8.33 -1.52
N VAL A 111 -0.50 9.37 -1.85
CA VAL A 111 -1.03 10.30 -0.83
C VAL A 111 -1.98 9.62 0.17
N ARG A 112 -2.82 8.69 -0.30
CA ARG A 112 -3.87 8.08 0.52
C ARG A 112 -3.38 6.98 1.46
N ARG A 113 -2.19 6.41 1.27
CA ARG A 113 -1.55 5.44 2.21
C ARG A 113 -2.31 4.12 2.42
N PHE A 114 -3.26 3.82 1.54
CA PHE A 114 -4.06 2.59 1.56
C PHE A 114 -4.12 2.04 0.13
N PHE A 115 -4.40 0.75 -0.04
CA PHE A 115 -4.58 0.05 -1.34
C PHE A 115 -3.28 -0.41 -2.05
N GLN A 116 -2.47 -1.22 -1.36
CA GLN A 116 -1.29 -1.86 -1.96
C GLN A 116 -1.60 -2.61 -3.25
N SER A 117 -2.71 -3.35 -3.31
CA SER A 117 -3.15 -4.08 -4.51
C SER A 117 -3.37 -3.16 -5.71
N GLU A 118 -4.10 -2.07 -5.52
CA GLU A 118 -4.38 -1.10 -6.56
C GLU A 118 -3.11 -0.34 -6.97
N MET A 119 -2.24 -0.05 -6.00
CA MET A 119 -0.94 0.57 -6.27
C MET A 119 -0.08 -0.32 -7.19
N ILE A 120 -0.01 -1.63 -6.92
CA ILE A 120 0.68 -2.60 -7.79
C ILE A 120 0.09 -2.58 -9.21
N VAL A 121 -1.24 -2.62 -9.32
CA VAL A 121 -1.94 -2.62 -10.62
C VAL A 121 -1.65 -1.34 -11.41
N TYR A 122 -1.73 -0.17 -10.79
CA TYR A 122 -1.44 1.09 -11.49
C TYR A 122 0.05 1.26 -11.79
N TRP A 123 0.93 0.81 -10.90
CA TRP A 123 2.37 0.80 -11.13
C TRP A 123 2.74 -0.03 -12.37
N GLU A 124 2.20 -1.24 -12.48
CA GLU A 124 2.41 -2.09 -13.66
C GLU A 124 1.91 -1.42 -14.94
N GLN A 125 0.74 -0.76 -14.90
CA GLN A 125 0.24 0.00 -16.04
C GLN A 125 1.16 1.17 -16.42
N VAL A 126 1.74 1.87 -15.44
CA VAL A 126 2.71 2.95 -15.68
C VAL A 126 3.96 2.41 -16.36
N ILE A 127 4.62 1.39 -15.78
CA ILE A 127 5.82 0.74 -16.34
C ILE A 127 5.60 0.25 -17.76
N ASN A 128 4.46 -0.42 -18.00
CA ASN A 128 4.14 -0.98 -19.31
C ASN A 128 3.82 0.09 -20.36
N SER A 129 3.34 1.26 -19.93
CA SER A 129 3.00 2.38 -20.82
C SER A 129 4.18 3.31 -21.15
N ALA A 130 5.31 3.17 -20.45
CA ALA A 130 6.52 3.92 -20.72
C ALA A 130 7.34 3.28 -21.86
N PRO A 131 8.05 4.09 -22.68
CA PRO A 131 9.00 3.57 -23.68
C PRO A 131 10.04 2.66 -23.05
N LEU A 132 10.46 1.61 -23.76
CA LEU A 132 11.46 0.66 -23.26
C LEU A 132 12.77 1.33 -22.83
N SER A 133 13.16 2.43 -23.50
CA SER A 133 14.35 3.22 -23.19
C SER A 133 14.27 3.98 -21.87
N ASP A 134 13.06 4.24 -21.37
CA ASP A 134 12.80 5.05 -20.18
C ASP A 134 12.41 4.19 -18.97
N ARG A 135 12.20 2.88 -19.17
CA ARG A 135 11.97 1.90 -18.09
C ARG A 135 13.18 1.84 -17.14
N PRO A 136 12.95 1.48 -15.87
CA PRO A 136 14.02 1.49 -14.87
C PRO A 136 15.10 0.46 -15.20
N THR A 137 16.35 0.81 -14.93
CA THR A 137 17.47 -0.13 -14.95
C THR A 137 17.49 -0.95 -13.67
N LEU A 138 18.23 -2.08 -13.68
CA LEU A 138 18.40 -2.89 -12.47
C LEU A 138 19.02 -2.08 -11.32
N GLU A 139 19.96 -1.19 -11.61
CA GLU A 139 20.59 -0.33 -10.61
C GLU A 139 19.59 0.62 -9.96
N GLU A 140 18.67 1.20 -10.75
CA GLU A 140 17.60 2.07 -10.25
C GLU A 140 16.59 1.27 -9.40
N VAL A 141 16.24 0.06 -9.83
CA VAL A 141 15.38 -0.87 -9.08
C VAL A 141 16.00 -1.24 -7.73
N GLU A 142 17.31 -1.48 -7.66
CA GLU A 142 18.00 -1.76 -6.39
C GLU A 142 17.90 -0.58 -5.41
N VAL A 143 17.89 0.66 -5.89
CA VAL A 143 17.64 1.83 -5.01
C VAL A 143 16.22 1.75 -4.44
N TRP A 144 15.22 1.42 -5.27
CA TRP A 144 13.83 1.28 -4.80
C TRP A 144 13.65 0.13 -3.81
N ARG A 145 14.31 -1.02 -4.02
CA ARG A 145 14.31 -2.14 -3.06
C ARG A 145 14.91 -1.74 -1.71
N ASN A 146 16.02 -1.00 -1.73
CA ASN A 146 16.63 -0.49 -0.52
C ASN A 146 15.73 0.51 0.21
N ALA A 147 15.02 1.36 -0.54
CA ALA A 147 14.04 2.27 0.03
C ALA A 147 12.84 1.51 0.63
N VAL A 148 12.30 0.49 -0.04
CA VAL A 148 11.27 -0.41 0.50
C VAL A 148 11.66 -0.94 1.87
N ASN A 149 12.88 -1.45 2.01
CA ASN A 149 13.40 -1.96 3.28
C ASN A 149 13.58 -0.84 4.32
N SER A 150 14.08 0.33 3.91
CA SER A 150 14.32 1.47 4.81
C SER A 150 13.02 2.04 5.38
N TYR A 151 11.93 1.99 4.60
CA TYR A 151 10.61 2.51 4.98
C TYR A 151 9.63 1.41 5.39
N ASN A 152 10.08 0.17 5.55
CA ASN A 152 9.26 -0.98 5.97
C ASN A 152 8.00 -1.18 5.11
N MET A 153 8.14 -1.03 3.80
CA MET A 153 7.00 -1.12 2.89
C MET A 153 6.53 -2.57 2.73
N PRO A 154 5.22 -2.83 2.62
CA PRO A 154 4.66 -4.19 2.58
C PRO A 154 4.74 -4.86 1.19
N PHE A 155 5.58 -4.36 0.30
CA PHE A 155 5.76 -4.84 -1.08
C PHE A 155 7.24 -4.81 -1.45
N ASN A 156 7.63 -5.43 -2.56
CA ASN A 156 8.98 -5.37 -3.11
C ASN A 156 8.96 -5.11 -4.62
N PHE A 157 10.14 -5.01 -5.25
CA PHE A 157 10.29 -4.87 -6.69
C PHE A 157 10.97 -6.09 -7.32
N THR A 158 10.51 -6.49 -8.50
CA THR A 158 11.20 -7.45 -9.39
C THR A 158 12.36 -6.79 -10.13
N ASP A 159 13.22 -7.57 -10.79
CA ASP A 159 14.37 -7.04 -11.54
C ASP A 159 13.97 -6.14 -12.72
N THR A 160 12.71 -6.23 -13.16
CA THR A 160 12.13 -5.37 -14.20
C THR A 160 11.47 -4.11 -13.63
N GLY A 161 11.54 -3.91 -12.32
CA GLY A 161 10.94 -2.79 -11.61
C GLY A 161 9.44 -2.89 -11.47
N LEU A 162 8.83 -4.07 -11.60
CA LEU A 162 7.41 -4.28 -11.25
C LEU A 162 7.28 -4.47 -9.74
N MET A 163 6.18 -3.97 -9.15
CA MET A 163 5.89 -4.20 -7.74
C MET A 163 5.26 -5.58 -7.51
N GLU A 164 5.59 -6.21 -6.40
CA GLU A 164 5.00 -7.48 -5.94
C GLU A 164 4.71 -7.47 -4.44
N VAL A 165 3.75 -8.28 -3.99
CA VAL A 165 3.43 -8.43 -2.56
C VAL A 165 4.48 -9.34 -1.91
N VAL A 166 4.92 -8.99 -0.70
CA VAL A 166 5.82 -9.79 0.15
C VAL A 166 5.03 -10.73 1.05
#